data_AF-A0A662HL32-F1
#
_entry.id   AF-A0A662HL32-F1
#
_cell.length_a   1.000
_cell.length_b   1.000
_cell.length_c   1.000
_cell.angle_alpha   90.00
_cell.angle_beta   90.00
_cell.angle_gamma   90.00
#
_symmetry.space_group_name_H-M   'P 1'
#
loop_
_entity.id
_entity.type
_entity.pdbx_description
1 polymer ?
#
loop_
_entity_poly.entity_id
_entity_poly.type
_entity_poly.pdbx_seq_one_letter_code
_entity_poly.pdbx_strand_id
1 'polypeptide(L)'
;EEAERRIRLLAIEELEQLARLDVSRVMRRGVPEIVLGEGKSHEELRRIASLMLSSAGRAIISRVSRKDADYVVEKVKPHRYRYEELARILILYSEDYRPVKIGGRVAIMSGGTADIRVAEEARVVAEEMGCDVKPSTTWGLQPSRER
;
A
#
# COMPACT_ATOMS: atom_id res chain seq x y z
N GLU A 1 13.09 25.79 -0.73
CA GLU A 1 13.43 24.80 -1.77
C GLU A 1 14.60 23.89 -1.41
N GLU A 2 15.76 24.41 -0.98
CA GLU A 2 16.94 23.58 -0.71
C GLU A 2 16.83 22.70 0.56
N ALA A 3 16.21 23.22 1.63
CA ALA A 3 15.92 22.46 2.85
C ALA A 3 14.94 21.29 2.60
N GLU A 4 13.97 21.51 1.71
CA GLU A 4 12.96 20.52 1.36
C GLU A 4 13.57 19.38 0.53
N ARG A 5 14.47 19.70 -0.41
CA ARG A 5 15.25 18.69 -1.14
C ARG A 5 16.12 17.85 -0.22
N ARG A 6 16.75 18.45 0.80
CA ARG A 6 17.55 17.70 1.77
C ARG A 6 16.69 16.75 2.61
N ILE A 7 15.52 17.19 3.07
CA ILE A 7 14.58 16.33 3.79
C ILE A 7 14.11 15.16 2.90
N ARG A 8 13.85 15.41 1.62
CA ARG A 8 13.44 14.37 0.65
C ARG A 8 14.55 13.36 0.36
N LEU A 9 15.79 13.82 0.17
CA LEU A 9 16.95 12.96 -0.02
C LEU A 9 17.19 12.08 1.20
N LEU A 10 17.13 12.66 2.41
CA LEU A 10 17.23 11.91 3.66
C LEU A 10 16.12 10.87 3.78
N ALA A 11 14.87 11.19 3.41
CA ALA A 11 13.78 10.23 3.44
C ALA A 11 13.96 9.06 2.44
N ILE A 12 14.60 9.29 1.30
CA ILE A 12 14.93 8.22 0.34
C ILE A 12 16.10 7.37 0.83
N GLU A 13 17.14 7.98 1.39
CA GLU A 13 18.26 7.25 2.02
C GLU A 13 17.79 6.43 3.23
N GLU A 14 16.89 6.98 4.03
CA GLU A 14 16.26 6.30 5.15
C GLU A 14 15.36 5.16 4.65
N LEU A 15 14.68 5.31 3.51
CA LEU A 15 13.97 4.21 2.84
C LEU A 15 14.91 3.12 2.33
N GLU A 16 16.09 3.46 1.79
CA GLU A 16 17.10 2.47 1.39
C GLU A 16 17.66 1.70 2.61
N GLN A 17 17.79 2.38 3.76
CA GLN A 17 18.17 1.76 5.02
C GLN A 17 17.02 0.94 5.65
N LEU A 18 15.78 1.42 5.56
CA LEU A 18 14.56 0.74 6.03
C LEU A 18 14.28 -0.51 5.19
N ALA A 19 14.39 -0.44 3.87
CA ALA A 19 14.26 -1.59 2.98
C ALA A 19 15.27 -2.71 3.33
N ARG A 20 16.49 -2.34 3.74
CA ARG A 20 17.49 -3.29 4.28
C ARG A 20 17.10 -3.85 5.66
N LEU A 21 16.48 -3.04 6.52
CA LEU A 21 15.90 -3.45 7.81
C LEU A 21 14.62 -4.31 7.64
N ASP A 22 13.89 -4.16 6.53
CA ASP A 22 12.54 -4.72 6.32
C ASP A 22 12.55 -6.24 6.08
N VAL A 23 13.66 -6.78 5.55
CA VAL A 23 13.92 -8.23 5.56
C VAL A 23 13.80 -8.81 6.98
N SER A 24 14.18 -8.04 7.99
CA SER A 24 14.09 -8.45 9.40
C SER A 24 12.72 -8.17 10.04
N ARG A 25 11.85 -7.31 9.46
CA ARG A 25 10.50 -7.04 10.00
C ARG A 25 9.47 -8.04 9.50
N VAL A 26 9.47 -8.35 8.20
CA VAL A 26 8.62 -9.42 7.64
C VAL A 26 8.90 -10.74 8.35
N MET A 27 10.17 -11.09 8.58
CA MET A 27 10.55 -12.29 9.34
C MET A 27 10.15 -12.28 10.82
N ARG A 28 9.93 -11.11 11.45
CA ARG A 28 9.63 -11.02 12.90
C ARG A 28 8.18 -10.73 13.24
N ARG A 29 7.40 -10.09 12.36
CA ARG A 29 6.04 -9.59 12.69
C ARG A 29 4.99 -9.74 11.59
N GLY A 30 5.35 -10.07 10.35
CA GLY A 30 4.38 -10.30 9.26
C GLY A 30 3.60 -9.06 8.78
N VAL A 31 4.07 -7.85 9.06
CA VAL A 31 3.40 -6.59 8.64
C VAL A 31 4.14 -6.02 7.41
N PRO A 32 3.43 -5.66 6.32
CA PRO A 32 4.05 -5.04 5.15
C PRO A 32 4.53 -3.61 5.43
N GLU A 33 5.63 -3.21 4.81
CA GLU A 33 6.01 -1.80 4.72
C GLU A 33 5.10 -1.04 3.74
N ILE A 34 4.68 0.17 4.13
CA ILE A 34 3.79 1.04 3.37
C ILE A 34 4.33 2.45 3.41
N VAL A 35 4.47 3.09 2.25
CA VAL A 35 4.93 4.47 2.14
C VAL A 35 3.76 5.42 1.91
N LEU A 36 3.69 6.50 2.67
CA LEU A 36 2.75 7.60 2.42
C LEU A 36 3.12 8.34 1.13
N GLY A 37 2.27 8.31 0.11
CA GLY A 37 2.50 8.98 -1.16
C GLY A 37 2.10 10.46 -1.20
N GLU A 38 1.26 10.90 -0.26
CA GLU A 38 0.81 12.29 -0.18
C GLU A 38 1.98 13.27 -0.01
N GLY A 39 2.00 14.33 -0.82
CA GLY A 39 3.06 15.35 -0.81
C GLY A 39 4.34 14.97 -1.57
N LYS A 40 4.45 13.74 -2.10
CA LYS A 40 5.59 13.32 -2.94
C LYS A 40 5.36 13.65 -4.41
N SER A 41 6.43 13.99 -5.14
CA SER A 41 6.38 14.16 -6.58
C SER A 41 6.26 12.82 -7.32
N HIS A 42 5.78 12.84 -8.57
CA HIS A 42 5.70 11.67 -9.46
C HIS A 42 7.03 10.89 -9.51
N GLU A 43 8.16 11.58 -9.60
CA GLU A 43 9.48 10.97 -9.70
C GLU A 43 9.94 10.34 -8.39
N GLU A 44 9.62 10.96 -7.25
CA GLU A 44 9.89 10.37 -5.93
C GLU A 44 9.08 9.10 -5.73
N LEU A 45 7.79 9.12 -6.07
CA LEU A 45 6.94 7.94 -6.00
C LEU A 45 7.49 6.79 -6.85
N ARG A 46 7.93 7.08 -8.08
CA ARG A 46 8.55 6.09 -8.97
C ARG A 46 9.84 5.51 -8.36
N ARG A 47 10.72 6.34 -7.81
CA ARG A 47 11.98 5.90 -7.21
C ARG A 47 11.73 5.00 -5.99
N ILE A 48 10.83 5.42 -5.11
CA ILE A 48 10.43 4.65 -3.92
C ILE A 48 9.83 3.30 -4.32
N ALA A 49 8.88 3.32 -5.26
CA ALA A 49 8.26 2.10 -5.78
C ALA A 49 9.32 1.12 -6.33
N SER A 50 10.27 1.63 -7.12
CA SER A 50 11.35 0.81 -7.69
C SER A 50 12.24 0.18 -6.61
N LEU A 51 12.59 0.95 -5.58
CA LEU A 51 13.44 0.49 -4.47
C LEU A 51 12.73 -0.58 -3.62
N MET A 52 11.47 -0.36 -3.24
CA MET A 52 10.69 -1.34 -2.48
C MET A 52 10.48 -2.63 -3.28
N LEU A 53 10.20 -2.49 -4.58
CA LEU A 53 9.96 -3.63 -5.46
C LEU A 53 11.21 -4.50 -5.63
N SER A 54 12.40 -3.90 -5.73
CA SER A 54 13.66 -4.64 -5.87
C SER A 54 14.15 -5.24 -4.55
N SER A 55 13.83 -4.63 -3.41
CA SER A 55 14.28 -5.11 -2.10
C SER A 55 13.39 -6.19 -1.50
N ALA A 56 12.06 -5.99 -1.56
CA ALA A 56 11.08 -6.84 -0.88
C ALA A 56 10.19 -7.63 -1.85
N GLY A 57 10.35 -7.42 -3.16
CA GLY A 57 9.51 -8.02 -4.19
C GLY A 57 8.10 -7.42 -4.26
N ARG A 58 7.75 -6.47 -3.39
CA ARG A 58 6.46 -5.78 -3.33
C ARG A 58 6.65 -4.33 -2.90
N ALA A 59 5.88 -3.43 -3.50
CA ALA A 59 5.80 -2.03 -3.07
C ALA A 59 4.34 -1.68 -2.73
N ILE A 60 4.11 -1.02 -1.60
CA ILE A 60 2.78 -0.51 -1.21
C ILE A 60 2.89 0.98 -0.92
N ILE A 61 2.11 1.78 -1.64
CA ILE A 61 2.09 3.23 -1.49
C ILE A 61 0.66 3.71 -1.24
N SER A 62 0.43 4.38 -0.12
CA SER A 62 -0.89 4.88 0.29
C SER A 62 -1.12 6.33 -0.10
N ARG A 63 -2.40 6.73 -0.14
CA ARG A 63 -2.86 8.08 -0.51
C ARG A 63 -2.32 8.59 -1.84
N VAL A 64 -2.12 7.69 -2.80
CA VAL A 64 -1.66 8.00 -4.16
C VAL A 64 -2.87 8.31 -5.05
N SER A 65 -2.79 9.36 -5.86
CA SER A 65 -3.84 9.65 -6.85
C SER A 65 -3.80 8.64 -8.00
N ARG A 66 -4.92 8.45 -8.71
CA ARG A 66 -4.95 7.55 -9.87
C ARG A 66 -3.90 7.92 -10.92
N LYS A 67 -3.75 9.22 -11.20
CA LYS A 67 -2.75 9.75 -12.14
C LYS A 67 -1.31 9.41 -11.72
N ASP A 68 -1.00 9.59 -10.44
CA ASP A 68 0.31 9.21 -9.87
C ASP A 68 0.55 7.71 -9.99
N ALA A 69 -0.46 6.91 -9.68
CA ALA A 69 -0.37 5.45 -9.77
C ALA A 69 -0.09 4.98 -11.19
N ASP A 70 -0.84 5.51 -12.16
CA ASP A 70 -0.65 5.18 -13.57
C ASP A 70 0.76 5.56 -14.05
N TYR A 71 1.26 6.74 -13.65
CA TYR A 71 2.64 7.16 -13.95
C TYR A 71 3.68 6.18 -13.37
N VAL A 72 3.52 5.81 -12.09
CA VAL A 72 4.44 4.87 -11.43
C VAL A 72 4.42 3.52 -12.13
N VAL A 73 3.24 2.98 -12.44
CA VAL A 73 3.10 1.68 -13.13
C VAL A 73 3.77 1.71 -14.50
N GLU A 74 3.54 2.77 -15.30
CA GLU A 74 4.12 2.93 -16.64
C GLU A 74 5.66 2.94 -16.60
N LYS A 75 6.24 3.63 -15.61
CA LYS A 75 7.69 3.79 -15.49
C LYS A 75 8.40 2.63 -14.80
N VAL A 76 7.78 2.05 -13.78
CA VAL A 76 8.36 0.93 -13.01
C VAL A 76 8.20 -0.40 -13.75
N LYS A 77 7.12 -0.58 -14.52
CA LYS A 77 6.79 -1.82 -15.25
C LYS A 77 6.84 -3.07 -14.36
N PRO A 78 6.06 -3.10 -13.28
CA PRO A 78 5.99 -4.26 -12.39
C PRO A 78 5.40 -5.47 -13.12
N HIS A 79 5.67 -6.67 -12.63
CA HIS A 79 5.06 -7.90 -13.18
C HIS A 79 3.54 -7.91 -13.00
N ARG A 80 3.06 -7.44 -11.83
CA ARG A 80 1.64 -7.24 -11.54
C ARG A 80 1.44 -6.00 -10.68
N TYR A 81 0.30 -5.36 -10.79
CA TYR A 81 -0.09 -4.27 -9.90
C TYR A 81 -1.58 -4.32 -9.55
N ARG A 82 -1.95 -3.59 -8.49
CA ARG A 82 -3.32 -3.36 -8.04
C ARG A 82 -3.44 -1.91 -7.58
N TYR A 83 -4.45 -1.19 -8.05
CA TYR A 83 -4.80 0.13 -7.54
C TYR A 83 -6.21 0.08 -6.95
N GLU A 84 -6.34 0.44 -5.68
CA GLU A 84 -7.59 0.44 -4.93
C GLU A 84 -8.11 1.87 -4.83
N GLU A 85 -9.08 2.21 -5.68
CA GLU A 85 -9.55 3.59 -5.88
C GLU A 85 -10.06 4.24 -4.58
N LEU A 86 -10.89 3.52 -3.82
CA LEU A 86 -11.45 4.03 -2.55
C LEU A 86 -10.37 4.19 -1.46
N ALA A 87 -9.42 3.26 -1.39
CA ALA A 87 -8.32 3.32 -0.43
C ALA A 87 -7.21 4.29 -0.88
N ARG A 88 -7.16 4.65 -2.16
CA ARG A 88 -6.04 5.37 -2.80
C ARG A 88 -4.69 4.67 -2.55
N ILE A 89 -4.68 3.34 -2.64
CA ILE A 89 -3.48 2.52 -2.42
C ILE A 89 -3.03 1.90 -3.74
N LEU A 90 -1.75 2.07 -4.08
CA LEU A 90 -1.07 1.36 -5.15
C LEU A 90 -0.24 0.22 -4.56
N ILE A 91 -0.40 -0.99 -5.10
CA ILE A 91 0.42 -2.14 -4.77
C ILE A 91 1.08 -2.66 -6.05
N LEU A 92 2.39 -2.88 -6.00
CA LEU A 92 3.17 -3.45 -7.09
C LEU A 92 3.81 -4.76 -6.64
N TYR A 93 3.93 -5.72 -7.55
CA TYR A 93 4.53 -7.02 -7.30
C TYR A 93 5.58 -7.36 -8.37
N SER A 94 6.72 -7.86 -7.90
CA SER A 94 7.74 -8.49 -8.72
C SER A 94 7.30 -9.90 -9.12
N GLU A 95 7.98 -10.50 -10.09
CA GLU A 95 7.71 -11.87 -10.55
C GLU A 95 7.95 -12.91 -9.45
N ASP A 96 8.96 -12.71 -8.60
CA ASP A 96 9.35 -13.65 -7.55
C ASP A 96 8.50 -13.53 -6.28
N TYR A 97 7.66 -12.49 -6.18
CA TYR A 97 6.84 -12.28 -5.00
C TYR A 97 5.80 -13.37 -4.83
N ARG A 98 5.69 -13.91 -3.62
CA ARG A 98 4.68 -14.90 -3.23
C ARG A 98 3.90 -14.36 -2.04
N PRO A 99 2.58 -14.12 -2.18
CA PRO A 99 1.74 -13.74 -1.06
C PRO A 99 1.73 -14.84 0.00
N VAL A 100 1.92 -14.46 1.26
CA VAL A 100 1.76 -15.37 2.41
C VAL A 100 0.29 -15.30 2.86
N LYS A 101 -0.37 -16.45 3.01
CA LYS A 101 -1.69 -16.53 3.63
C LYS A 101 -1.53 -16.98 5.08
N ILE A 102 -2.11 -16.22 6.01
CA ILE A 102 -2.07 -16.54 7.45
C ILE A 102 -3.40 -17.13 7.96
N GLY A 103 -4.47 -17.06 7.17
CA GLY A 103 -5.76 -17.68 7.49
C GLY A 103 -6.58 -16.97 8.58
N GLY A 104 -6.10 -15.84 9.11
CA GLY A 104 -6.85 -14.98 10.01
C GLY A 104 -8.06 -14.36 9.32
N ARG A 105 -9.21 -14.29 9.99
CA ARG A 105 -10.42 -13.64 9.47
C ARG A 105 -10.60 -12.27 10.10
N VAL A 106 -10.77 -11.24 9.27
CA VAL A 106 -10.93 -9.85 9.71
C VAL A 106 -12.23 -9.30 9.15
N ALA A 107 -13.04 -8.67 10.00
CA ALA A 107 -14.20 -7.87 9.58
C ALA A 107 -13.91 -6.41 9.90
N ILE A 108 -14.26 -5.52 8.96
CA ILE A 108 -14.05 -4.07 9.10
C ILE A 108 -15.41 -3.39 9.07
N MET A 109 -15.66 -2.53 10.05
CA MET A 109 -16.92 -1.82 10.20
C MET A 109 -16.64 -0.33 10.33
N SER A 110 -17.42 0.48 9.62
CA SER A 110 -17.30 1.95 9.64
C SER A 110 -18.50 2.57 10.34
N GLY A 111 -18.27 3.63 11.12
CA GLY A 111 -19.33 4.34 11.86
C GLY A 111 -20.19 5.24 10.98
N GLY A 112 -19.66 5.64 9.83
CA GLY A 112 -20.37 6.39 8.80
C GLY A 112 -19.69 6.33 7.43
N THR A 113 -20.27 7.04 6.46
CA THR A 113 -19.74 7.12 5.08
C THR A 113 -18.41 7.87 4.98
N ALA A 114 -18.18 8.82 5.90
CA ALA A 114 -16.91 9.55 6.00
C ALA A 114 -15.71 8.62 6.29
N ASP A 115 -15.96 7.51 6.99
CA ASP A 115 -14.95 6.55 7.39
C ASP A 115 -14.64 5.51 6.31
N ILE A 116 -15.42 5.45 5.21
CA ILE A 116 -15.29 4.41 4.18
C ILE A 116 -13.87 4.34 3.63
N ARG A 117 -13.24 5.49 3.34
CA ARG A 117 -11.85 5.49 2.83
C ARG A 117 -10.87 4.86 3.81
N VAL A 118 -11.01 5.16 5.10
CA VAL A 118 -10.13 4.60 6.14
C VAL A 118 -10.40 3.10 6.34
N ALA A 119 -11.67 2.69 6.26
CA ALA A 119 -12.05 1.29 6.30
C ALA A 119 -11.48 0.50 5.10
N GLU A 120 -11.50 1.09 3.90
CA GLU A 120 -10.92 0.49 2.71
C GLU A 120 -9.39 0.44 2.76
N GLU A 121 -8.71 1.46 3.29
CA GLU A 121 -7.28 1.40 3.57
C GLU A 121 -6.95 0.22 4.51
N ALA A 122 -7.69 0.06 5.60
CA ALA A 122 -7.51 -1.05 6.53
C ALA A 122 -7.78 -2.42 5.89
N ARG A 123 -8.78 -2.52 5.00
CA ARG A 123 -9.10 -3.75 4.26
C ARG A 123 -7.93 -4.18 3.40
N VAL A 124 -7.44 -3.27 2.58
CA VAL A 124 -6.35 -3.54 1.64
C VAL A 124 -5.09 -3.97 2.38
N VAL A 125 -4.74 -3.30 3.48
CA VAL A 125 -3.57 -3.67 4.29
C VAL A 125 -3.74 -5.05 4.94
N ALA A 126 -4.91 -5.36 5.49
CA ALA A 126 -5.18 -6.67 6.08
C ALA A 126 -5.12 -7.81 5.04
N GLU A 127 -5.62 -7.57 3.81
CA GLU A 127 -5.46 -8.51 2.69
C GLU A 127 -3.98 -8.73 2.34
N GLU A 128 -3.19 -7.65 2.28
CA GLU A 128 -1.75 -7.71 2.00
C GLU A 128 -0.94 -8.37 3.13
N MET A 129 -1.51 -8.45 4.35
CA MET A 129 -0.98 -9.24 5.46
C MET A 129 -1.37 -10.73 5.37
N GLY A 130 -2.21 -11.11 4.40
CA GLY A 130 -2.62 -12.50 4.18
C GLY A 130 -3.87 -12.94 4.95
N CYS A 131 -4.66 -11.99 5.46
CA CYS A 131 -5.95 -12.26 6.10
C CYS A 131 -7.06 -12.51 5.06
N ASP A 132 -8.07 -13.29 5.44
CA ASP A 132 -9.38 -13.32 4.78
C ASP A 132 -10.23 -12.17 5.34
N VAL A 133 -10.39 -11.11 4.55
CA VAL A 133 -11.09 -9.89 4.98
C VAL A 133 -12.50 -9.88 4.43
N LYS A 134 -13.49 -9.65 5.29
CA LYS A 134 -14.88 -9.40 4.88
C LYS A 134 -15.07 -7.94 4.45
N PRO A 135 -15.93 -7.67 3.45
CA PRO A 135 -16.16 -6.31 2.97
C PRO A 135 -16.53 -5.34 4.09
N SER A 136 -16.06 -4.09 3.97
CA SER A 136 -16.41 -3.04 4.91
C SER A 136 -17.93 -2.80 4.88
N THR A 137 -18.57 -2.79 6.05
CA THR A 137 -20.01 -2.49 6.18
C THR A 137 -20.17 -1.23 7.03
N THR A 138 -20.95 -0.27 6.54
CA THR A 138 -21.33 0.91 7.31
C THR A 138 -22.48 0.54 8.25
N TRP A 139 -22.36 0.92 9.52
CA TRP A 139 -23.44 0.71 10.48
C TRP A 139 -24.74 1.38 10.00
N GLY A 140 -25.82 0.61 9.84
CA GLY A 140 -27.12 1.09 9.36
C GLY A 140 -27.38 0.95 7.84
N LEU A 141 -26.37 0.61 7.04
CA LEU A 141 -26.54 0.19 5.65
C LEU A 141 -26.32 -1.31 5.57
N GLN A 142 -27.39 -2.10 5.71
CA GLN A 142 -27.29 -3.51 5.32
C GLN A 142 -27.10 -3.57 3.80
N PRO A 143 -26.16 -4.39 3.29
CA PRO A 143 -26.14 -4.67 1.87
C PRO A 143 -27.52 -5.23 1.52
N SER A 144 -28.22 -4.55 0.62
CA SER A 144 -29.44 -5.09 0.03
C SER A 144 -29.08 -6.45 -0.53
N ARG A 145 -29.51 -7.51 0.15
CA ARG A 145 -29.47 -8.87 -0.39
C ARG A 145 -30.36 -8.83 -1.64
N GLU A 146 -29.75 -8.68 -2.81
CA GLU A 146 -30.41 -9.07 -4.04
C GLU A 146 -30.73 -10.57 -3.92
N ARG A 147 -32.00 -10.88 -4.18
CA ARG A 147 -32.62 -12.19 -4.08
C ARG A 147 -32.37 -13.00 -5.33
#